data_AF-A0A9P6AHI3-F1
#
_entry.id   AF-A0A9P6AHI3-F1
#
_cell.length_a   1.000
_cell.length_b   1.000
_cell.length_c   1.000
_cell.angle_alpha   90.00
_cell.angle_beta   90.00
_cell.angle_gamma   90.00
#
_symmetry.space_group_name_H-M   'P 1'
#
loop_
_entity.id
_entity.type
_entity.pdbx_description
1 polymer ?
#
loop_
_entity_poly.entity_id
_entity_poly.type
_entity_poly.pdbx_seq_one_letter_code
_entity_poly.pdbx_strand_id
1 'polypeptide(L)'
;MIRYLLLLTNGGVYSDVDTRPIMHMSQWATGVENWTPALGPRYPVRMIVGIEGDLHIWRNWESFFQSIGLIKCGRHRPLQFTQWTIAAQASHPILIDTVRRIVDTSTLAHAWNITHRRQIEALEAANWRARAAKVMQRKKPWDGDTKGQKLSVQEWTGPAAFTDAVLSYLLATAGVREKDLYGLDHPVQIGDVIVLPVNGFNPTDQDISTTESRSIHMFRGSWRKPPSESKRPKL
;
A
#
# COMPACT_ATOMS: atom_id res chain seq x y z
N MET A 1 -6.44 3.14 -8.21
CA MET A 1 -7.68 2.42 -8.59
C MET A 1 -7.55 1.65 -9.91
N ILE A 2 -7.26 2.30 -11.05
CA ILE A 2 -7.24 1.63 -12.39
C ILE A 2 -6.38 0.35 -12.40
N ARG A 3 -5.19 0.38 -11.78
CA ARG A 3 -4.31 -0.81 -11.67
C ARG A 3 -5.01 -2.05 -11.11
N TYR A 4 -5.87 -1.87 -10.11
CA TYR A 4 -6.62 -2.98 -9.50
C TYR A 4 -7.73 -3.48 -10.40
N LEU A 5 -8.44 -2.57 -11.08
CA LEU A 5 -9.52 -2.94 -11.99
C LEU A 5 -8.99 -3.72 -13.20
N LEU A 6 -7.85 -3.29 -13.77
CA LEU A 6 -7.22 -3.99 -14.89
C LEU A 6 -6.80 -5.42 -14.51
N LEU A 7 -6.13 -5.57 -13.36
CA LEU A 7 -5.77 -6.89 -12.84
C LEU A 7 -7.01 -7.72 -12.47
N LEU A 8 -8.05 -7.08 -11.94
CA LEU A 8 -9.27 -7.78 -11.56
C LEU A 8 -9.97 -8.39 -12.77
N THR A 9 -10.06 -7.67 -13.89
CA THR A 9 -10.76 -8.14 -15.09
C THR A 9 -9.90 -9.06 -15.94
N ASN A 10 -8.61 -8.74 -16.11
CA ASN A 10 -7.76 -9.39 -17.11
C ASN A 10 -6.67 -10.28 -16.51
N GLY A 11 -6.37 -10.10 -15.21
CA GLY A 11 -5.17 -10.66 -14.61
C GLY A 11 -3.89 -10.11 -15.24
N GLY A 12 -2.82 -10.88 -15.15
CA GLY A 12 -1.51 -10.53 -15.69
C GLY A 12 -0.67 -9.74 -14.68
N VAL A 13 0.15 -8.83 -15.20
CA VAL A 13 1.08 -8.03 -14.39
C VAL A 13 0.85 -6.55 -14.64
N TYR A 14 0.64 -5.81 -13.57
CA TYR A 14 0.70 -4.37 -13.57
C TYR A 14 2.09 -3.96 -13.07
N SER A 15 2.71 -2.99 -13.74
CA SER A 15 3.89 -2.32 -13.22
C SER A 15 3.88 -0.83 -13.56
N ASP A 16 4.39 0.02 -12.66
CA ASP A 16 4.56 1.46 -12.93
C ASP A 16 5.58 1.65 -14.06
N VAL A 17 5.39 2.72 -14.84
CA VAL A 17 6.18 3.00 -16.07
C VAL A 17 7.68 3.17 -15.82
N ASP A 18 8.06 3.50 -14.59
CA ASP A 18 9.44 3.68 -14.14
C ASP A 18 9.98 2.45 -13.40
N THR A 19 9.42 1.27 -13.65
CA THR A 19 9.94 -0.01 -13.15
C THR A 19 10.77 -0.72 -14.21
N ARG A 20 11.86 -1.38 -13.81
CA ARG A 20 12.69 -2.24 -14.67
C ARG A 20 12.68 -3.68 -14.18
N PRO A 21 12.53 -4.68 -15.06
CA PRO A 21 12.67 -6.08 -14.68
C PRO A 21 14.14 -6.40 -14.37
N ILE A 22 14.38 -7.12 -13.28
CA ILE A 22 15.68 -7.74 -12.96
C ILE A 22 15.66 -9.21 -13.36
N MET A 23 14.51 -9.85 -13.17
CA MET A 23 14.27 -11.25 -13.50
C MET A 23 13.19 -11.36 -14.56
N HIS A 24 13.34 -12.32 -15.48
CA HIS A 24 12.30 -12.61 -16.46
C HIS A 24 11.02 -13.10 -15.75
N MET A 25 9.86 -12.64 -16.21
CA MET A 25 8.57 -12.87 -15.54
C MET A 25 8.23 -14.36 -15.36
N SER A 26 8.65 -15.21 -16.30
CA SER A 26 8.45 -16.67 -16.20
C SER A 26 9.21 -17.32 -15.04
N GLN A 27 10.18 -16.61 -14.44
CA GLN A 27 10.99 -17.08 -13.32
C GLN A 27 10.55 -16.48 -11.98
N TRP A 28 9.53 -15.61 -11.94
CA TRP A 28 9.16 -14.92 -10.69
C TRP A 28 8.70 -15.88 -9.56
N ALA A 29 8.28 -17.10 -9.91
CA ALA A 29 7.89 -18.14 -8.97
C ALA A 29 9.03 -19.13 -8.58
N THR A 30 10.28 -18.88 -9.00
CA THR A 30 11.42 -19.75 -8.64
C THR A 30 12.05 -19.34 -7.31
N GLY A 31 12.75 -20.26 -6.63
CA GLY A 31 13.39 -19.93 -5.34
C GLY A 31 12.39 -19.54 -4.24
N VAL A 32 11.20 -20.14 -4.27
CA VAL A 32 10.11 -19.85 -3.33
C VAL A 32 9.95 -21.02 -2.38
N GLU A 33 10.02 -20.76 -1.08
CA GLU A 33 9.76 -21.72 -0.02
C GLU A 33 8.26 -21.86 0.27
N ASN A 34 7.83 -23.02 0.78
CA ASN A 34 6.42 -23.19 1.15
C ASN A 34 6.25 -22.81 2.62
N TRP A 35 5.44 -21.79 2.91
CA TRP A 35 5.25 -21.26 4.27
C TRP A 35 4.80 -22.33 5.27
N THR A 36 3.90 -23.21 4.83
CA THR A 36 3.36 -24.28 5.66
C THR A 36 3.19 -25.54 4.82
N PRO A 37 4.11 -26.51 4.92
CA PRO A 37 3.97 -27.82 4.26
C PRO A 37 2.67 -28.55 4.67
N ALA A 38 2.15 -28.23 5.86
CA ALA A 38 0.92 -28.80 6.41
C ALA A 38 -0.36 -28.40 5.65
N LEU A 39 -0.35 -27.33 4.84
CA LEU A 39 -1.51 -26.93 4.03
C LEU A 39 -1.73 -27.80 2.77
N GLY A 40 -0.90 -28.82 2.57
CA GLY A 40 -0.98 -29.74 1.43
C GLY A 40 0.02 -29.43 0.32
N PRO A 41 -0.15 -30.00 -0.88
CA PRO A 41 0.72 -29.72 -2.03
C PRO A 41 0.68 -28.22 -2.40
N ARG A 42 1.73 -27.73 -3.08
CA ARG A 42 1.77 -26.33 -3.53
C ARG A 42 0.53 -26.04 -4.39
N TYR A 43 -0.27 -25.08 -3.96
CA TYR A 43 -1.37 -24.57 -4.77
C TYR A 43 -0.81 -23.90 -6.03
N PRO A 44 -1.56 -23.87 -7.15
CA PRO A 44 -1.20 -23.04 -8.28
C PRO A 44 -1.05 -21.59 -7.82
N VAL A 45 0.05 -20.92 -8.24
CA VAL A 45 0.27 -19.52 -7.91
C VAL A 45 -0.72 -18.66 -8.69
N ARG A 46 -1.52 -17.88 -7.96
CA ARG A 46 -2.55 -16.99 -8.52
C ARG A 46 -2.27 -15.53 -8.19
N MET A 47 -1.30 -15.24 -7.32
CA MET A 47 -0.88 -13.88 -6.99
C MET A 47 0.59 -13.84 -6.56
N ILE A 48 1.30 -12.79 -6.97
CA ILE A 48 2.65 -12.45 -6.48
C ILE A 48 2.62 -11.00 -6.02
N VAL A 49 2.94 -10.80 -4.75
CA VAL A 49 3.04 -9.50 -4.10
C VAL A 49 4.40 -9.37 -3.42
N GLY A 50 4.92 -8.15 -3.29
CA GLY A 50 6.15 -7.88 -2.56
C GLY A 50 5.90 -6.93 -1.41
N ILE A 51 6.59 -7.15 -0.30
CA ILE A 51 6.59 -6.20 0.81
C ILE A 51 7.30 -4.93 0.31
N GLU A 52 6.66 -3.77 0.45
CA GLU A 52 7.27 -2.46 0.16
C GLU A 52 8.06 -1.95 1.37
N GLY A 53 7.54 -2.21 2.56
CA GLY A 53 8.14 -1.73 3.78
C GLY A 53 7.69 -2.54 4.96
N ASP A 54 8.67 -2.99 5.74
CA ASP A 54 8.48 -3.56 7.06
C ASP A 54 9.21 -2.65 8.05
N LEU A 55 8.53 -2.13 9.07
CA LEU A 55 9.18 -1.29 10.09
C LEU A 55 10.18 -2.07 10.96
N HIS A 56 10.06 -3.39 11.07
CA HIS A 56 10.82 -4.19 12.03
C HIS A 56 12.23 -4.56 11.56
N ILE A 57 12.49 -4.49 10.24
CA ILE A 57 13.84 -4.71 9.69
C ILE A 57 14.77 -3.51 9.91
N TRP A 58 14.22 -2.31 10.08
CA TRP A 58 15.03 -1.10 10.23
C TRP A 58 15.49 -0.97 11.68
N ARG A 59 16.74 -1.35 11.95
CA ARG A 59 17.35 -1.29 13.29
C ARG A 59 17.78 0.13 13.68
N ASN A 60 16.90 1.11 13.51
CA ASN A 60 17.13 2.48 13.98
C ASN A 60 16.11 2.86 15.06
N TRP A 61 16.46 3.87 15.87
CA TRP A 61 15.65 4.28 17.01
C TRP A 61 14.23 4.69 16.56
N GLU A 62 14.11 5.42 15.44
CA GLU A 62 12.82 5.89 14.94
C GLU A 62 11.88 4.74 14.58
N SER A 63 12.39 3.69 13.94
CA SER A 63 11.62 2.52 13.52
C SER A 63 11.19 1.67 14.71
N PHE A 64 12.03 1.57 15.74
CA PHE A 64 11.65 0.93 17.01
C PHE A 64 10.49 1.67 17.69
N PHE A 65 10.58 2.99 17.84
CA PHE A 65 9.49 3.77 18.46
C PHE A 65 8.23 3.83 17.58
N GLN A 66 8.37 3.74 16.25
CA GLN A 66 7.25 3.60 15.31
C GLN A 66 6.59 2.23 15.40
N SER A 67 7.36 1.14 15.51
CA SER A 67 6.82 -0.22 15.59
C SER A 67 6.04 -0.48 16.89
N ILE A 68 6.43 0.14 18.00
CA ILE A 68 5.70 0.08 19.28
C ILE A 68 4.64 1.19 19.43
N GLY A 69 4.41 2.01 18.39
CA GLY A 69 3.33 3.00 18.36
C GLY A 69 3.58 4.27 19.19
N LEU A 70 4.79 4.51 19.67
CA LEU A 70 5.17 5.72 20.42
C LEU A 70 5.44 6.92 19.51
N ILE A 71 5.81 6.68 18.24
CA ILE A 71 5.97 7.72 17.21
C ILE A 71 5.07 7.38 16.02
N LYS A 72 4.47 8.41 15.39
CA LYS A 72 3.64 8.20 14.21
C LYS A 72 4.47 7.62 13.07
N CYS A 73 4.06 6.47 12.57
CA CYS A 73 4.56 5.92 11.31
C CYS A 73 4.32 6.95 10.20
N GLY A 74 5.36 7.23 9.40
CA GLY A 74 5.20 7.93 8.12
C GLY A 74 4.45 7.10 7.07
N ARG A 75 4.17 5.83 7.40
CA ARG A 75 3.39 4.85 6.64
C ARG A 75 2.06 4.58 7.33
N HIS A 76 1.14 3.94 6.61
CA HIS A 76 -0.20 3.65 7.12
C HIS A 76 -0.30 2.32 7.85
N ARG A 77 0.59 1.38 7.54
CA ARG A 77 0.66 0.06 8.19
C ARG A 77 2.12 -0.27 8.55
N PRO A 78 2.39 -0.99 9.64
CA PRO A 78 3.74 -1.43 10.00
C PRO A 78 4.39 -2.31 8.93
N LEU A 79 3.61 -3.24 8.36
CA LEU A 79 3.92 -3.93 7.12
C LEU A 79 3.08 -3.34 5.99
N GLN A 80 3.70 -3.04 4.85
CA GLN A 80 3.01 -2.51 3.67
C GLN A 80 3.43 -3.29 2.43
N PHE A 81 2.47 -3.57 1.53
CA PHE A 81 2.75 -4.21 0.24
C PHE A 81 2.90 -3.20 -0.89
N THR A 82 3.81 -3.55 -1.80
CA THR A 82 4.12 -2.84 -3.03
C THR A 82 2.89 -2.70 -3.92
N GLN A 83 2.70 -1.50 -4.46
CA GLN A 83 1.63 -1.22 -5.42
C GLN A 83 2.14 -1.00 -6.84
N TRP A 84 3.42 -0.68 -7.00
CA TRP A 84 4.02 -0.37 -8.29
C TRP A 84 4.34 -1.60 -9.13
N THR A 85 4.31 -2.81 -8.56
CA THR A 85 4.36 -4.07 -9.30
C THR A 85 3.47 -5.09 -8.62
N ILE A 86 2.52 -5.67 -9.36
CA ILE A 86 1.59 -6.69 -8.86
C ILE A 86 1.37 -7.70 -9.99
N ALA A 87 1.51 -8.99 -9.70
CA ALA A 87 1.08 -10.06 -10.59
C ALA A 87 -0.12 -10.79 -9.99
N ALA A 88 -1.17 -10.99 -10.77
CA ALA A 88 -2.37 -11.66 -10.27
C ALA A 88 -3.15 -12.34 -11.41
N GLN A 89 -3.84 -13.41 -11.08
CA GLN A 89 -4.90 -13.97 -11.92
C GLN A 89 -6.12 -13.04 -11.87
N ALA A 90 -6.88 -13.01 -12.97
CA ALA A 90 -8.18 -12.35 -13.00
C ALA A 90 -9.09 -12.85 -11.87
N SER A 91 -9.89 -11.95 -11.30
CA SER A 91 -10.86 -12.25 -10.23
C SER A 91 -10.26 -12.80 -8.93
N HIS A 92 -8.97 -12.55 -8.64
CA HIS A 92 -8.39 -12.94 -7.36
C HIS A 92 -9.11 -12.26 -6.17
N PRO A 93 -9.46 -12.97 -5.08
CA PRO A 93 -10.21 -12.38 -3.95
C PRO A 93 -9.57 -11.15 -3.32
N ILE A 94 -8.24 -11.09 -3.27
CA ILE A 94 -7.50 -9.89 -2.82
C ILE A 94 -7.87 -8.65 -3.66
N LEU A 95 -7.98 -8.79 -4.98
CA LEU A 95 -8.33 -7.67 -5.87
C LEU A 95 -9.79 -7.25 -5.69
N ILE A 96 -10.70 -8.23 -5.51
CA ILE A 96 -12.11 -7.96 -5.21
C ILE A 96 -12.23 -7.16 -3.91
N ASP A 97 -11.58 -7.62 -2.84
CA ASP A 97 -11.62 -6.95 -1.54
C ASP A 97 -10.96 -5.57 -1.58
N THR A 98 -9.86 -5.43 -2.33
CA THR A 98 -9.21 -4.12 -2.55
C THR A 98 -10.17 -3.13 -3.23
N VAL A 99 -10.85 -3.56 -4.31
CA VAL A 99 -11.81 -2.71 -5.02
C VAL A 99 -13.02 -2.40 -4.15
N ARG A 100 -13.54 -3.38 -3.41
CA ARG A 100 -14.62 -3.17 -2.43
C ARG A 100 -14.25 -2.09 -1.41
N ARG A 101 -13.08 -2.18 -0.78
CA ARG A 101 -12.57 -1.17 0.17
C ARG A 101 -12.47 0.23 -0.44
N ILE A 102 -11.99 0.31 -1.70
CA ILE A 102 -11.93 1.58 -2.44
C ILE A 102 -13.34 2.15 -2.67
N VAL A 103 -14.30 1.33 -3.07
CA VAL A 103 -15.70 1.74 -3.32
C VAL A 103 -16.38 2.18 -2.01
N ASP A 104 -16.21 1.44 -0.92
CA ASP A 104 -16.73 1.80 0.39
C ASP A 104 -16.19 3.16 0.84
N THR A 105 -14.88 3.34 0.73
CA THR A 105 -14.21 4.60 1.07
C THR A 105 -14.64 5.75 0.15
N SER A 106 -14.90 5.47 -1.13
CA SER A 106 -15.43 6.45 -2.08
C SER A 106 -16.85 6.89 -1.70
N THR A 107 -17.67 5.95 -1.22
CA THR A 107 -19.04 6.21 -0.78
C THR A 107 -19.05 7.08 0.48
N LEU A 108 -18.15 6.81 1.43
CA LEU A 108 -17.94 7.66 2.60
C LEU A 108 -17.49 9.08 2.21
N ALA A 109 -16.53 9.20 1.29
CA ALA A 109 -16.09 10.50 0.79
C ALA A 109 -17.22 11.26 0.07
N HIS A 110 -18.08 10.55 -0.67
CA HIS A 110 -19.24 11.13 -1.34
C HIS A 110 -20.29 11.62 -0.34
N ALA A 111 -20.63 10.82 0.67
CA ALA A 111 -21.55 11.19 1.74
C ALA A 111 -21.02 12.40 2.54
N TRP A 112 -19.71 12.44 2.80
CA TRP A 112 -19.04 13.59 3.40
C TRP A 112 -19.22 14.85 2.53
N ASN A 113 -19.00 14.76 1.22
CA ASN A 113 -19.18 15.91 0.32
C ASN A 113 -20.61 16.47 0.32
N ILE A 114 -21.63 15.60 0.38
CA ILE A 114 -23.04 16.03 0.43
C ILE A 114 -23.33 16.76 1.75
N THR A 115 -22.96 16.16 2.87
CA THR A 115 -23.21 16.74 4.21
C THR A 115 -22.45 18.04 4.41
N HIS A 116 -21.20 18.10 3.96
CA HIS A 116 -20.35 19.29 4.01
C HIS A 116 -20.91 20.43 3.17
N ARG A 117 -21.43 20.15 1.97
CA ARG A 117 -22.09 21.15 1.12
C ARG A 117 -23.33 21.74 1.80
N ARG A 118 -24.20 20.89 2.36
CA ARG A 118 -25.39 21.35 3.10
C ARG A 118 -25.03 22.24 4.30
N GLN A 119 -23.94 21.93 4.99
CA GLN A 119 -23.46 22.76 6.11
C GLN A 119 -22.96 24.13 5.61
N ILE A 120 -22.24 24.18 4.49
CA ILE A 120 -21.81 25.44 3.88
C ILE A 120 -23.03 26.29 3.50
N GLU A 121 -24.00 25.71 2.79
CA GLU A 121 -25.24 26.39 2.39
C GLU A 121 -26.01 26.96 3.60
N ALA A 122 -26.14 26.17 4.68
CA ALA A 122 -26.78 26.62 5.91
C ALA A 122 -26.01 27.76 6.62
N LEU A 123 -24.67 27.74 6.59
CA LEU A 123 -23.83 28.79 7.16
C LEU A 123 -23.89 30.09 6.34
N GLU A 124 -24.01 29.97 5.02
CA GLU A 124 -24.18 31.11 4.10
C GLU A 124 -25.56 31.74 4.27
N ALA A 125 -26.62 30.93 4.35
CA ALA A 125 -27.98 31.41 4.61
C ALA A 125 -28.12 32.14 5.96
N ALA A 126 -27.32 31.78 6.96
CA ALA A 126 -27.33 32.42 8.27
C ALA A 126 -26.74 33.84 8.28
N ASN A 127 -26.17 34.34 7.18
CA ASN A 127 -25.62 35.69 6.92
C ASN A 127 -24.49 36.19 7.86
N TRP A 128 -24.59 36.02 9.19
CA TRP A 128 -23.57 36.38 10.18
C TRP A 128 -22.43 35.35 10.34
N ARG A 129 -22.55 34.19 9.67
CA ARG A 129 -21.55 33.09 9.71
C ARG A 129 -20.70 32.96 8.44
N ALA A 130 -20.61 34.01 7.61
CA ALA A 130 -19.81 34.01 6.37
C ALA A 130 -18.34 33.57 6.57
N ARG A 131 -17.73 33.93 7.72
CA ARG A 131 -16.37 33.49 8.07
C ARG A 131 -16.29 31.97 8.34
N ALA A 132 -17.31 31.39 8.94
CA ALA A 132 -17.38 29.95 9.18
C ALA A 132 -17.62 29.17 7.88
N ALA A 133 -18.47 29.67 6.98
CA ALA A 133 -18.66 29.09 5.64
C ALA A 133 -17.34 29.03 4.85
N LYS A 134 -16.57 30.14 4.81
CA LYS A 134 -15.25 30.18 4.16
C LYS A 134 -14.24 29.20 4.75
N VAL A 135 -14.26 29.00 6.07
CA VAL A 135 -13.40 28.00 6.74
C VAL A 135 -13.84 26.58 6.35
N MET A 136 -15.13 26.31 6.30
CA MET A 136 -15.67 25.01 5.90
C MET A 136 -15.36 24.71 4.43
N GLN A 137 -15.52 25.65 3.51
CA GLN A 137 -15.18 25.47 2.09
C GLN A 137 -13.72 25.02 1.85
N ARG A 138 -12.80 25.35 2.78
CA ARG A 138 -11.39 24.94 2.69
C ARG A 138 -11.12 23.54 3.19
N LYS A 139 -12.02 22.96 4.00
CA LYS A 139 -11.88 21.60 4.50
C LYS A 139 -12.07 20.61 3.37
N LYS A 140 -11.28 19.55 3.40
CA LYS A 140 -11.31 18.41 2.50
C LYS A 140 -11.63 17.14 3.29
N PRO A 141 -12.09 16.07 2.62
CA PRO A 141 -12.39 14.80 3.29
C PRO A 141 -11.19 14.23 4.08
N TRP A 142 -9.97 14.49 3.62
CA TRP A 142 -8.72 14.01 4.22
C TRP A 142 -8.15 14.91 5.32
N ASP A 143 -8.77 16.06 5.61
CA ASP A 143 -8.30 16.94 6.68
C ASP A 143 -8.66 16.40 8.09
N GLY A 144 -9.49 15.34 8.13
CA GLY A 144 -9.97 14.70 9.35
C GLY A 144 -11.13 15.47 9.98
N ASP A 145 -12.07 14.75 10.59
CA ASP A 145 -13.03 15.36 11.52
C ASP A 145 -12.43 15.48 12.93
N THR A 146 -13.11 16.18 13.84
CA THR A 146 -12.73 16.28 15.26
C THR A 146 -12.71 14.94 15.99
N LYS A 147 -13.17 13.85 15.35
CA LYS A 147 -13.11 12.47 15.86
C LYS A 147 -11.93 11.66 15.29
N GLY A 148 -11.06 12.29 14.49
CA GLY A 148 -9.76 11.73 14.13
C GLY A 148 -9.76 10.77 12.93
N GLN A 149 -10.87 10.56 12.22
CA GLN A 149 -10.85 9.76 11.00
C GLN A 149 -10.32 10.59 9.83
N LYS A 150 -9.01 10.49 9.56
CA LYS A 150 -8.37 11.08 8.37
C LYS A 150 -8.46 10.11 7.19
N LEU A 151 -9.35 10.38 6.24
CA LEU A 151 -9.48 9.61 5.00
C LEU A 151 -8.37 10.03 4.02
N SER A 152 -7.13 9.57 4.23
CA SER A 152 -6.01 9.95 3.36
C SER A 152 -6.13 9.30 1.97
N VAL A 153 -5.41 9.82 0.97
CA VAL A 153 -5.33 9.18 -0.36
C VAL A 153 -4.76 7.77 -0.27
N GLN A 154 -3.81 7.56 0.64
CA GLN A 154 -3.16 6.28 0.88
C GLN A 154 -4.09 5.26 1.56
N GLU A 155 -5.02 5.71 2.43
CA GLU A 155 -6.13 4.91 2.99
C GLU A 155 -7.23 4.64 1.95
N TRP A 156 -7.41 5.55 0.99
CA TRP A 156 -8.49 5.43 0.02
C TRP A 156 -8.11 4.55 -1.18
N THR A 157 -7.09 4.93 -1.95
CA THR A 157 -6.71 4.21 -3.19
C THR A 157 -5.25 3.78 -3.22
N GLY A 158 -4.51 4.11 -2.16
CA GLY A 158 -3.10 3.76 -2.00
C GLY A 158 -2.90 2.50 -1.16
N PRO A 159 -1.73 2.35 -0.53
CA PRO A 159 -1.18 1.06 -0.13
C PRO A 159 -1.90 0.41 1.04
N ALA A 160 -2.59 1.20 1.87
CA ALA A 160 -3.31 0.67 3.02
C ALA A 160 -4.47 -0.24 2.59
N ALA A 161 -5.32 0.21 1.65
CA ALA A 161 -6.45 -0.59 1.19
C ALA A 161 -6.03 -1.94 0.56
N PHE A 162 -4.93 -1.93 -0.19
CA PHE A 162 -4.36 -3.14 -0.79
C PHE A 162 -3.70 -4.05 0.25
N THR A 163 -2.92 -3.47 1.16
CA THR A 163 -2.26 -4.20 2.25
C THR A 163 -3.28 -4.90 3.14
N ASP A 164 -4.35 -4.20 3.53
CA ASP A 164 -5.40 -4.77 4.37
C ASP A 164 -6.12 -5.92 3.66
N ALA A 165 -6.33 -5.83 2.35
CA ALA A 165 -6.94 -6.91 1.57
C ALA A 165 -6.03 -8.15 1.48
N VAL A 166 -4.72 -7.96 1.25
CA VAL A 166 -3.74 -9.05 1.26
C VAL A 166 -3.71 -9.73 2.63
N LEU A 167 -3.55 -8.95 3.70
CA LEU A 167 -3.47 -9.48 5.07
C LEU A 167 -4.76 -10.18 5.50
N SER A 168 -5.93 -9.61 5.16
CA SER A 168 -7.23 -10.24 5.45
C SER A 168 -7.39 -11.57 4.73
N TYR A 169 -6.94 -11.66 3.48
CA TYR A 169 -6.97 -12.90 2.71
C TYR A 169 -6.06 -13.96 3.30
N LEU A 170 -4.78 -13.63 3.57
CA LEU A 170 -3.81 -14.57 4.14
C LEU A 170 -4.22 -15.06 5.53
N LEU A 171 -4.81 -14.19 6.35
CA LEU A 171 -5.38 -14.57 7.64
C LEU A 171 -6.55 -15.55 7.47
N ALA A 172 -7.46 -15.27 6.54
CA ALA A 172 -8.66 -16.09 6.34
C ALA A 172 -8.35 -17.46 5.72
N THR A 173 -7.37 -17.54 4.81
CA THR A 173 -7.09 -18.78 4.05
C THR A 173 -5.99 -19.64 4.67
N ALA A 174 -5.02 -19.02 5.35
CA ALA A 174 -3.84 -19.71 5.87
C ALA A 174 -3.55 -19.41 7.36
N GLY A 175 -4.35 -18.58 8.03
CA GLY A 175 -4.13 -18.19 9.42
C GLY A 175 -2.90 -17.30 9.63
N VAL A 176 -2.30 -16.77 8.56
CA VAL A 176 -1.10 -15.94 8.63
C VAL A 176 -1.47 -14.53 9.04
N ARG A 177 -0.86 -14.05 10.12
CA ARG A 177 -1.04 -12.68 10.62
C ARG A 177 0.08 -11.80 10.08
N GLU A 178 -0.15 -10.49 10.08
CA GLU A 178 0.83 -9.48 9.68
C GLU A 178 2.21 -9.71 10.32
N LYS A 179 2.23 -9.97 11.63
CA LYS A 179 3.47 -10.17 12.39
C LYS A 179 4.27 -11.41 12.03
N ASP A 180 3.61 -12.39 11.39
CA ASP A 180 4.29 -13.59 10.95
C ASP A 180 5.13 -13.27 9.69
N LEU A 181 4.83 -12.19 8.95
CA LEU A 181 5.57 -11.74 7.76
C LEU A 181 6.71 -10.77 8.06
N TYR A 182 6.94 -10.40 9.32
CA TYR A 182 8.01 -9.48 9.69
C TYR A 182 9.38 -10.12 9.50
N GLY A 183 10.33 -9.34 8.97
CA GLY A 183 11.70 -9.79 8.77
C GLY A 183 11.84 -10.85 7.68
N LEU A 184 10.86 -11.00 6.79
CA LEU A 184 10.94 -11.95 5.68
C LEU A 184 12.17 -11.65 4.82
N ASP A 185 13.05 -12.65 4.70
CA ASP A 185 14.35 -12.55 4.01
C ASP A 185 14.43 -13.37 2.72
N HIS A 186 13.45 -14.25 2.46
CA HIS A 186 13.35 -15.04 1.23
C HIS A 186 11.88 -15.11 0.72
N PRO A 187 11.63 -15.37 -0.57
CA PRO A 187 10.29 -15.56 -1.11
C PRO A 187 9.55 -16.75 -0.49
N VAL A 188 8.32 -16.54 -0.06
CA VAL A 188 7.46 -17.60 0.50
C VAL A 188 6.14 -17.70 -0.25
N GLN A 189 5.67 -18.93 -0.45
CA GLN A 189 4.34 -19.23 -0.97
C GLN A 189 3.42 -19.57 0.21
N ILE A 190 2.33 -18.82 0.32
CA ILE A 190 1.25 -18.99 1.30
C ILE A 190 -0.02 -19.28 0.52
N GLY A 191 -0.45 -20.55 0.50
CA GLY A 191 -1.56 -20.96 -0.34
C GLY A 191 -1.27 -20.68 -1.83
N ASP A 192 -2.14 -19.90 -2.47
CA ASP A 192 -2.01 -19.46 -3.87
C ASP A 192 -1.28 -18.12 -4.06
N VAL A 193 -0.71 -17.55 -2.98
CA VAL A 193 -0.04 -16.24 -3.00
C VAL A 193 1.45 -16.40 -2.73
N ILE A 194 2.30 -15.84 -3.59
CA ILE A 194 3.71 -15.64 -3.29
C ILE A 194 3.88 -14.25 -2.66
N VAL A 195 4.53 -14.22 -1.51
CA VAL A 195 4.97 -13.01 -0.83
C VAL A 195 6.48 -12.89 -0.98
N LEU A 196 6.92 -11.80 -1.60
CA LEU A 196 8.33 -11.47 -1.75
C LEU A 196 8.80 -10.57 -0.59
N PRO A 197 10.06 -10.73 -0.15
CA PRO A 197 10.68 -9.85 0.84
C PRO A 197 10.79 -8.39 0.34
N VAL A 198 11.24 -7.48 1.20
CA VAL A 198 11.29 -6.02 0.93
C VAL A 198 12.08 -5.67 -0.33
N ASN A 199 13.13 -6.41 -0.62
CA ASN A 199 13.96 -6.28 -1.82
C ASN A 199 13.34 -6.93 -3.08
N GLY A 200 12.23 -7.66 -2.96
CA GLY A 200 11.65 -8.44 -4.05
C GLY A 200 11.19 -7.62 -5.26
N PHE A 201 10.54 -6.47 -5.04
CA PHE A 201 10.12 -5.56 -6.11
C PHE A 201 10.80 -4.18 -6.06
N ASN A 202 11.75 -4.00 -5.15
CA ASN A 202 12.56 -2.80 -5.06
C ASN A 202 13.87 -3.04 -4.28
N PRO A 203 14.82 -3.80 -4.85
CA PRO A 203 16.10 -4.02 -4.21
C PRO A 203 16.92 -2.75 -4.10
N THR A 204 17.80 -2.69 -3.10
CA THR A 204 18.88 -1.71 -3.08
C THR A 204 20.00 -2.12 -4.04
N ASP A 205 20.91 -1.20 -4.40
CA ASP A 205 22.02 -1.50 -5.33
C ASP A 205 22.87 -2.71 -4.89
N GLN A 206 22.96 -2.97 -3.59
CA GLN A 206 23.67 -4.13 -3.03
C GLN A 206 22.90 -5.45 -3.26
N ASP A 207 21.57 -5.40 -3.22
CA ASP A 207 20.66 -6.57 -3.33
C ASP A 207 20.33 -6.98 -4.76
N ILE A 208 20.69 -6.16 -5.77
CA ILE A 208 20.49 -6.53 -7.18
C ILE A 208 21.31 -7.78 -7.54
N SER A 209 22.45 -7.97 -6.86
CA SER A 209 23.35 -9.10 -7.09
C SER A 209 22.91 -10.41 -6.40
N THR A 210 21.99 -10.35 -5.43
CA THR A 210 21.55 -11.49 -4.60
C THR A 210 20.24 -12.12 -5.12
N THR A 211 20.12 -12.32 -6.44
CA THR A 211 19.22 -13.23 -7.19
C THR A 211 17.71 -13.37 -6.88
N GLU A 212 17.16 -12.81 -5.81
CA GLU A 212 15.75 -13.01 -5.42
C GLU A 212 14.84 -11.87 -5.88
N SER A 213 15.44 -10.75 -6.28
CA SER A 213 14.76 -9.56 -6.78
C SER A 213 14.14 -9.79 -8.16
N ARG A 214 12.90 -9.33 -8.34
CA ARG A 214 12.12 -9.51 -9.59
C ARG A 214 12.12 -8.26 -10.44
N SER A 215 12.01 -7.10 -9.81
CA SER A 215 12.02 -5.80 -10.46
C SER A 215 12.58 -4.71 -9.54
N ILE A 216 12.96 -3.57 -10.10
CA ILE A 216 13.36 -2.37 -9.37
C ILE A 216 12.54 -1.16 -9.80
N HIS A 217 12.09 -0.36 -8.84
CA HIS A 217 11.39 0.91 -9.09
C HIS A 217 12.40 2.06 -9.15
N MET A 218 12.34 2.88 -10.20
CA MET A 218 13.35 3.92 -10.44
C MET A 218 12.97 5.29 -9.83
N PHE A 219 11.80 5.42 -9.21
CA PHE A 219 11.30 6.64 -8.58
C PHE A 219 11.42 7.91 -9.45
N ARG A 220 11.29 7.77 -10.78
CA ARG A 220 11.50 8.85 -11.77
C ARG A 220 10.40 9.92 -11.72
N GLY A 221 9.33 9.67 -10.99
CA GLY A 221 8.20 10.55 -10.76
C GLY A 221 8.22 11.31 -9.42
N SER A 222 9.37 11.69 -8.85
CA SER A 222 9.39 12.57 -7.67
C SER A 222 9.02 14.03 -8.07
N TRP A 223 7.75 14.28 -8.44
CA TRP A 223 7.25 15.56 -9.01
C TRP A 223 7.31 16.81 -8.09
N ARG A 224 8.21 16.84 -7.09
CA ARG A 224 8.58 18.03 -6.32
C ARG A 224 10.02 18.41 -6.62
N LYS A 225 10.29 19.71 -6.76
CA LYS A 225 11.67 20.21 -6.78
C LYS A 225 12.34 19.92 -5.42
N PRO A 226 13.61 19.45 -5.39
CA PRO A 226 14.41 19.50 -4.16
C PRO A 226 14.56 20.96 -3.68
N PRO A 227 14.77 21.24 -2.38
CA PRO A 227 15.09 22.58 -1.91
C PRO A 227 16.28 23.14 -2.70
N SER A 228 16.22 24.40 -3.13
CA SER A 228 17.38 25.08 -3.70
C SER A 228 18.58 24.94 -2.76
N GLU A 229 19.77 24.66 -3.31
CA GLU A 229 21.03 24.39 -2.58
C GLU A 229 21.46 25.46 -1.56
N SER A 230 20.78 26.60 -1.46
CA SER A 230 21.11 27.72 -0.57
C SER A 230 20.79 27.51 0.92
N LYS A 231 20.29 26.34 1.35
CA LYS A 231 19.90 26.06 2.75
C LYS A 231 20.48 24.78 3.35
N ARG A 232 21.66 24.31 2.92
CA ARG A 232 22.45 23.42 3.78
C ARG A 232 23.27 24.31 4.72
N PRO A 233 23.22 24.13 6.06
CA PRO A 233 24.24 24.74 6.90
C PRO A 233 25.60 24.22 6.40
N LYS A 234 26.49 25.15 6.08
CA LYS A 234 27.89 24.80 5.84
C LYS A 234 28.41 24.19 7.15
N LEU A 235 28.99 22.99 7.03
CA LEU A 235 29.79 22.38 8.08
C LEU A 235 30.88 23.35 8.54
#